data_AF-A0A7G8PTH5-F1
#
_entry.id   AF-A0A7G8PTH5-F1
#
_cell.length_a   1.000
_cell.length_b   1.000
_cell.length_c   1.000
_cell.angle_alpha   90.00
_cell.angle_beta   90.00
_cell.angle_gamma   90.00
#
_symmetry.space_group_name_H-M   'P 1'
#
loop_
_entity.id
_entity.type
_entity.pdbx_description
1 polymer ?
#
loop_
_entity_poly.entity_id
_entity_poly.type
_entity_poly.pdbx_seq_one_letter_code
_entity_poly.pdbx_strand_id
1 'polypeptide(L)'
;MKNKNVSKQLKKATINLALWSLLWLMSLALATFGPKFIWQQDTTWSIIAIAINMTIGSGLILAHIKHLAALDELQKKIQLDAMAVALGVGIVGGLSYSVMDIANVISGDAEIAFLVMLIGITYIIAIVIGKKRYI
;
A
#
# COMPACT_ATOMS: atom_id res chain seq x y z
N MET A 1 11.43 9.90 31.62
CA MET A 1 12.32 9.19 30.66
C MET A 1 11.55 8.26 29.70
N LYS A 2 10.50 7.54 30.14
CA LYS A 2 9.69 6.60 29.31
C LYS A 2 9.09 7.24 28.03
N ASN A 3 8.48 8.42 28.09
CA ASN A 3 7.90 9.12 26.93
C ASN A 3 8.92 9.54 25.85
N LYS A 4 10.17 9.84 26.23
CA LYS A 4 11.23 10.19 25.26
C LYS A 4 11.71 8.98 24.46
N ASN A 5 11.55 7.76 24.97
CA ASN A 5 11.94 6.54 24.26
C ASN A 5 10.85 6.08 23.29
N VAL A 6 9.57 6.18 23.67
CA VAL A 6 8.42 5.83 22.79
C VAL A 6 8.40 6.72 21.54
N SER A 7 8.55 8.04 21.70
CA SER A 7 8.61 8.98 20.57
C SER A 7 9.81 8.74 19.63
N LYS A 8 10.97 8.35 20.17
CA LYS A 8 12.13 7.96 19.36
C LYS A 8 11.89 6.67 18.57
N GLN A 9 11.25 5.67 19.17
CA GLN A 9 10.91 4.42 18.52
C GLN A 9 9.91 4.64 17.38
N LEU A 10 8.86 5.43 17.62
CA LEU A 10 7.89 5.80 16.59
C LEU A 10 8.55 6.55 15.40
N LYS A 11 9.41 7.53 15.69
CA LYS A 11 10.14 8.26 14.65
C LYS A 11 11.00 7.31 13.81
N LYS A 12 11.74 6.41 14.46
CA LYS A 12 12.57 5.41 13.76
C LYS A 12 11.73 4.47 12.90
N ALA A 13 10.59 3.98 13.42
CA ALA A 13 9.69 3.10 12.67
C ALA A 13 9.08 3.82 11.46
N THR A 14 8.72 5.10 11.60
CA THR A 14 8.18 5.92 10.52
C THR A 14 9.21 6.16 9.41
N ILE A 15 10.46 6.52 9.78
CA ILE A 15 11.55 6.67 8.79
C ILE A 15 11.83 5.34 8.10
N ASN A 16 11.88 4.24 8.86
CA ASN A 16 12.09 2.91 8.29
C ASN A 16 10.97 2.55 7.30
N LEU A 17 9.71 2.81 7.64
CA LEU A 17 8.59 2.62 6.73
C LEU A 17 8.77 3.45 5.44
N ALA A 18 9.08 4.74 5.55
CA ALA A 18 9.29 5.60 4.40
C ALA A 18 10.42 5.12 3.48
N LEU A 19 11.54 4.65 4.04
CA LEU A 19 12.65 4.09 3.27
C LEU A 19 12.25 2.81 2.54
N TRP A 20 11.55 1.88 3.23
CA TRP A 20 11.05 0.67 2.59
C TRP A 20 10.00 0.96 1.51
N SER A 21 9.14 1.96 1.72
CA SER A 21 8.16 2.39 0.71
C SER A 21 8.87 2.95 -0.52
N LEU A 22 9.86 3.83 -0.33
CA LEU A 22 10.63 4.39 -1.44
C LEU A 22 11.39 3.30 -2.20
N LEU A 23 12.05 2.38 -1.47
CA LEU A 23 12.78 1.27 -2.07
C LEU A 23 11.87 0.34 -2.88
N TRP A 24 10.69 0.04 -2.35
CA TRP A 24 9.70 -0.76 -3.06
C TRP A 24 9.13 -0.05 -4.29
N LEU A 25 8.85 1.26 -4.20
CA LEU A 25 8.39 2.05 -5.35
C LEU A 25 9.44 2.13 -6.47
N MET A 26 10.72 2.29 -6.11
CA MET A 26 11.81 2.28 -7.09
C MET A 26 11.95 0.92 -7.77
N SER A 27 11.86 -0.18 -7.02
CA SER A 27 11.92 -1.52 -7.62
C SER A 27 10.68 -1.84 -8.45
N LEU A 28 9.50 -1.34 -8.07
CA LEU A 28 8.28 -1.48 -8.84
C LEU A 28 8.40 -0.72 -10.16
N ALA A 29 8.84 0.55 -10.11
CA ALA A 29 9.09 1.34 -11.31
C ALA A 29 10.10 0.66 -12.24
N LEU A 30 11.18 0.07 -11.68
CA LEU A 30 12.15 -0.69 -12.46
C LEU A 30 11.50 -1.92 -13.11
N ALA A 31 10.69 -2.70 -12.37
CA ALA A 31 10.02 -3.88 -12.91
C ALA A 31 8.98 -3.53 -14.00
N THR A 32 8.28 -2.40 -13.86
CA THR A 32 7.27 -1.94 -14.82
C THR A 32 7.89 -1.31 -16.07
N PHE A 33 8.89 -0.45 -15.91
CA PHE A 33 9.45 0.35 -17.01
C PHE A 33 10.72 -0.26 -17.61
N GLY A 34 11.46 -1.07 -16.86
CA GLY A 34 12.70 -1.69 -17.31
C GLY A 34 12.58 -2.58 -18.55
N PRO A 35 11.50 -3.37 -18.75
CA PRO A 35 11.33 -4.13 -20.00
C PRO A 35 11.28 -3.23 -21.23
N LYS A 36 10.68 -2.05 -21.09
CA LYS A 36 10.57 -1.09 -22.18
C LYS A 36 11.86 -0.30 -22.43
N PHE A 37 12.59 0.10 -21.38
CA PHE A 37 13.68 1.08 -21.50
C PHE A 37 15.09 0.53 -21.26
N ILE A 38 15.25 -0.64 -20.63
CA ILE A 38 16.57 -1.14 -20.19
C ILE A 38 16.93 -2.47 -20.86
N TRP A 39 16.03 -3.45 -20.82
CA TRP A 39 16.32 -4.83 -21.27
C TRP A 39 15.46 -5.31 -22.43
N GLN A 40 14.83 -4.40 -23.19
CA GLN A 40 14.23 -4.65 -24.51
C GLN A 40 13.25 -5.85 -24.55
N GLN A 41 12.34 -5.93 -23.58
CA GLN A 41 11.35 -7.01 -23.43
C GLN A 41 11.95 -8.40 -23.17
N ASP A 42 13.20 -8.48 -22.70
CA ASP A 42 13.78 -9.73 -22.23
C ASP A 42 13.00 -10.27 -21.01
N THR A 43 12.43 -11.47 -21.18
CA THR A 43 11.59 -12.11 -20.18
C THR A 43 12.38 -12.54 -18.94
N THR A 44 13.64 -12.98 -19.11
CA THR A 44 14.48 -13.44 -18.00
C THR A 44 14.79 -12.30 -17.04
N TRP A 45 15.21 -11.14 -17.55
CA TRP A 45 15.44 -9.95 -16.73
C TRP A 45 14.16 -9.44 -16.07
N SER A 46 13.04 -9.52 -16.77
CA SER A 46 11.72 -9.14 -16.23
C SER A 46 11.32 -10.02 -15.05
N ILE A 47 11.47 -11.34 -15.15
CA ILE A 47 11.20 -12.28 -14.05
C ILE A 47 12.08 -11.97 -12.83
N ILE A 48 13.37 -11.72 -13.05
CA ILE A 48 14.32 -11.37 -11.98
C ILE A 48 13.88 -10.06 -11.30
N ALA A 49 13.55 -9.02 -12.07
CA ALA A 49 13.12 -7.73 -11.53
C ALA A 49 11.83 -7.86 -10.70
N ILE A 50 10.85 -8.64 -11.17
CA ILE A 50 9.60 -8.92 -10.44
C ILE A 50 9.87 -9.68 -9.14
N ALA A 51 10.74 -10.70 -9.16
CA ALA A 51 11.10 -11.46 -7.97
C ALA A 51 11.80 -10.59 -6.91
N ILE A 52 12.67 -9.67 -7.36
CA ILE A 52 13.32 -8.68 -6.48
C ILE A 52 12.28 -7.72 -5.90
N ASN A 53 11.37 -7.18 -6.73
CA ASN A 53 10.31 -6.30 -6.28
C ASN A 53 9.43 -6.97 -5.21
N MET A 54 9.04 -8.22 -5.42
CA MET A 54 8.26 -9.00 -4.46
C MET A 54 9.00 -9.18 -3.13
N THR A 55 10.30 -9.50 -3.19
CA THR A 55 11.16 -9.65 -2.01
C THR A 55 11.25 -8.35 -1.20
N ILE A 56 11.45 -7.21 -1.87
CA ILE A 56 11.46 -5.89 -1.23
C ILE A 56 10.07 -5.57 -0.64
N GLY A 57 9.00 -5.96 -1.34
CA GLY A 57 7.61 -5.81 -0.89
C GLY A 57 7.35 -6.51 0.44
N SER A 58 7.87 -7.72 0.63
CA SER A 58 7.82 -8.42 1.94
C SER A 58 8.49 -7.62 3.05
N GLY A 59 9.62 -6.97 2.76
CA GLY A 59 10.30 -6.07 3.70
C GLY A 59 9.46 -4.83 4.05
N LEU A 60 8.77 -4.25 3.06
CA LEU A 60 7.82 -3.16 3.26
C LEU A 60 6.65 -3.58 4.17
N ILE A 61 6.09 -4.77 3.98
CA ILE A 61 5.03 -5.31 4.85
C ILE A 61 5.51 -5.37 6.30
N LEU A 62 6.71 -5.92 6.54
CA LEU A 62 7.29 -5.99 7.88
C LEU A 62 7.55 -4.60 8.48
N ALA A 63 7.97 -3.64 7.66
CA ALA A 63 8.16 -2.26 8.10
C ALA A 63 6.83 -1.60 8.50
N HIS A 64 5.75 -1.87 7.78
CA HIS A 64 4.41 -1.37 8.09
C HIS A 64 3.87 -1.95 9.39
N ILE A 65 4.03 -3.27 9.60
CA ILE A 65 3.67 -3.93 10.87
C ILE A 65 4.42 -3.29 12.05
N LYS A 66 5.74 -3.07 11.90
CA LYS A 66 6.56 -2.41 12.93
C LYS A 66 6.13 -0.98 13.21
N HIS A 67 5.72 -0.23 12.18
CA HIS A 67 5.18 1.11 12.35
C HIS A 67 3.87 1.10 13.15
N LEU A 68 2.90 0.26 12.77
CA LEU A 68 1.61 0.14 13.48
C LEU A 68 1.80 -0.29 14.94
N ALA A 69 2.75 -1.18 15.22
CA ALA A 69 3.06 -1.62 16.57
C ALA A 69 3.70 -0.52 17.45
N ALA A 70 4.30 0.51 16.85
CA ALA A 70 4.92 1.62 17.55
C ALA A 70 3.94 2.79 17.83
N LEU A 71 2.73 2.76 17.27
CA LEU A 71 1.68 3.75 17.52
C LEU A 71 1.07 3.57 18.91
N ASP A 72 0.50 4.65 19.45
CA ASP A 72 -0.36 4.56 20.63
C ASP A 72 -1.70 3.84 20.31
N GLU A 73 -2.43 3.45 21.35
CA GLU A 73 -3.66 2.66 21.20
C GLU A 73 -4.74 3.38 20.38
N LEU A 74 -4.88 4.70 20.56
CA LEU A 74 -5.87 5.50 19.85
C LEU A 74 -5.53 5.57 18.36
N GLN A 75 -4.28 5.89 18.03
CA GLN A 75 -3.80 5.94 16.66
C GLN A 75 -3.90 4.58 15.98
N LYS A 76 -3.49 3.50 16.67
CA LYS A 76 -3.61 2.14 16.15
C LYS A 76 -5.05 1.76 15.88
N LYS A 77 -6.00 2.13 16.74
CA LYS A 77 -7.42 1.93 16.52
C LYS A 77 -7.92 2.66 15.27
N ILE A 78 -7.62 3.94 15.14
CA ILE A 78 -8.00 4.73 13.96
C ILE A 78 -7.45 4.09 12.67
N GLN A 79 -6.20 3.64 12.71
CA GLN A 79 -5.57 2.97 11.57
C GLN A 79 -6.25 1.66 11.20
N LEU A 80 -6.56 0.81 12.18
CA LEU A 80 -7.22 -0.48 11.95
C LEU A 80 -8.66 -0.30 11.45
N ASP A 81 -9.42 0.63 12.02
CA ASP A 81 -10.77 0.94 11.56
C ASP A 81 -10.76 1.45 10.11
N ALA A 82 -9.79 2.32 9.76
CA ALA A 82 -9.62 2.79 8.39
C ALA A 82 -9.22 1.66 7.42
N MET A 83 -8.35 0.74 7.85
CA MET A 83 -7.99 -0.44 7.06
C MET A 83 -9.18 -1.36 6.84
N ALA A 84 -10.06 -1.53 7.83
CA ALA A 84 -11.27 -2.34 7.69
C ALA A 84 -12.23 -1.75 6.64
N VAL A 85 -12.42 -0.43 6.65
CA VAL A 85 -13.22 0.28 5.63
C VAL A 85 -12.59 0.12 4.24
N ALA A 86 -11.28 0.37 4.12
CA ALA A 86 -10.55 0.26 2.86
C ALA A 86 -10.59 -1.17 2.29
N LEU A 87 -10.48 -2.18 3.15
CA LEU A 87 -10.63 -3.60 2.78
C LEU A 87 -12.04 -3.88 2.26
N GLY A 88 -13.07 -3.42 2.97
CA GLY A 88 -14.46 -3.60 2.54
C GLY A 88 -14.74 -2.96 1.18
N VAL A 89 -14.30 -1.71 0.98
CA VAL A 89 -14.42 -1.02 -0.31
C VAL A 89 -13.61 -1.72 -1.40
N GLY A 90 -12.40 -2.20 -1.09
CA GLY A 90 -11.58 -2.94 -2.04
C GLY A 90 -12.24 -4.23 -2.51
N ILE A 91 -12.81 -5.01 -1.60
CA ILE A 91 -13.50 -6.27 -1.93
C ILE A 91 -14.79 -5.98 -2.71
N VAL A 92 -15.68 -5.15 -2.17
CA VAL A 92 -16.98 -4.87 -2.80
C VAL A 92 -16.79 -4.14 -4.13
N GLY A 93 -16.02 -3.05 -4.11
CA GLY A 93 -15.74 -2.26 -5.30
C GLY A 93 -14.94 -3.02 -6.35
N GLY A 94 -13.91 -3.77 -5.96
CA GLY A 94 -13.08 -4.54 -6.88
C GLY A 94 -13.83 -5.68 -7.57
N LEU A 95 -14.63 -6.44 -6.82
CA LEU A 95 -15.45 -7.51 -7.39
C LEU A 95 -16.55 -6.94 -8.28
N SER A 96 -17.24 -5.87 -7.86
CA SER A 96 -18.23 -5.20 -8.72
C SER A 96 -17.59 -4.65 -9.99
N TYR A 97 -16.39 -4.07 -9.91
CA TYR A 97 -15.66 -3.53 -11.07
C TYR A 97 -15.28 -4.63 -12.06
N SER A 98 -14.78 -5.77 -11.56
CA SER A 98 -14.50 -6.94 -12.40
C SER A 98 -15.77 -7.55 -13.02
N VAL A 99 -16.88 -7.61 -12.28
CA VAL A 99 -18.16 -8.11 -12.83
C VAL A 99 -18.72 -7.19 -13.91
N MET A 100 -18.58 -5.87 -13.76
CA MET A 100 -19.01 -4.91 -14.79
C MET A 100 -18.21 -5.08 -16.10
N ASP A 101 -16.92 -5.38 -16.00
CA ASP A 101 -16.07 -5.70 -17.16
C ASP A 101 -16.53 -7.01 -17.83
N ILE A 102 -16.63 -8.10 -17.07
CA ILE A 102 -17.11 -9.41 -17.57
C ILE A 102 -18.50 -9.32 -18.22
N ALA A 103 -19.39 -8.51 -17.65
CA ALA A 103 -20.75 -8.31 -18.15
C ALA A 103 -20.84 -7.29 -19.29
N ASN A 104 -19.72 -6.73 -19.77
CA ASN A 104 -19.65 -5.69 -20.81
C ASN A 104 -20.51 -4.45 -20.50
N VAL A 105 -20.63 -4.09 -19.21
CA VAL A 105 -21.33 -2.89 -18.75
C VAL A 105 -20.46 -1.64 -18.91
N ILE A 106 -19.14 -1.80 -18.78
CA ILE A 106 -18.14 -0.75 -19.01
C ILE A 106 -17.39 -1.03 -20.31
N SER A 107 -16.93 0.04 -20.98
CA SER A 107 -16.26 -0.07 -22.28
C SER A 107 -14.76 -0.34 -22.22
N GLY A 108 -14.17 -0.40 -21.02
CA GLY A 108 -12.74 -0.64 -20.83
C GLY A 108 -12.49 -1.66 -19.73
N ASP A 109 -11.27 -2.20 -19.72
CA ASP A 109 -10.89 -3.30 -18.83
C ASP A 109 -10.86 -2.87 -17.36
N ALA A 110 -11.14 -3.82 -16.47
CA ALA A 110 -11.05 -3.61 -15.03
C ALA A 110 -9.59 -3.55 -14.55
N GLU A 111 -8.94 -2.41 -14.75
CA GLU A 111 -7.53 -2.21 -14.41
C GLU A 111 -7.28 -2.08 -12.90
N ILE A 112 -6.30 -2.85 -12.40
CA ILE A 112 -5.95 -2.92 -10.97
C ILE A 112 -5.52 -1.55 -10.41
N ALA A 113 -4.99 -0.67 -11.25
CA ALA A 113 -4.55 0.67 -10.85
C ALA A 113 -5.71 1.53 -10.31
N PHE A 114 -6.90 1.46 -10.91
CA PHE A 114 -8.08 2.20 -10.42
C PHE A 114 -8.56 1.65 -9.08
N LEU A 115 -8.53 0.33 -8.90
CA LEU A 115 -8.89 -0.29 -7.63
C LEU A 115 -7.93 0.10 -6.50
N VAL A 116 -6.62 0.06 -6.76
CA VAL A 116 -5.59 0.48 -5.78
C VAL A 116 -5.76 1.96 -5.42
N MET A 117 -6.06 2.81 -6.40
CA MET A 117 -6.33 4.23 -6.18
C MET A 117 -7.57 4.43 -5.29
N LEU A 118 -8.67 3.73 -5.58
CA LEU A 118 -9.90 3.77 -4.79
C LEU A 118 -9.63 3.39 -3.33
N ILE A 119 -8.96 2.25 -3.10
CA ILE A 119 -8.61 1.77 -1.76
C ILE A 119 -7.76 2.80 -1.02
N GLY A 120 -6.75 3.37 -1.69
CA GLY A 120 -5.87 4.39 -1.11
C GLY A 120 -6.62 5.66 -0.69
N ILE A 121 -7.49 6.18 -1.56
CA ILE A 121 -8.32 7.36 -1.26
C ILE A 121 -9.27 7.07 -0.09
N THR A 122 -9.97 5.93 -0.13
CA THR A 122 -10.88 5.50 0.95
C THR A 122 -10.15 5.41 2.28
N TYR A 123 -8.96 4.81 2.32
CA TYR A 123 -8.17 4.69 3.53
C TYR A 123 -7.79 6.08 4.10
N ILE A 124 -7.31 7.00 3.25
CA ILE A 124 -6.97 8.36 3.68
C ILE A 124 -8.20 9.10 4.25
N ILE A 125 -9.34 9.03 3.56
CA ILE A 125 -10.60 9.63 4.01
C ILE A 125 -11.00 9.04 5.37
N ALA A 126 -10.95 7.73 5.53
CA ALA A 126 -11.31 7.05 6.76
C ALA A 126 -10.38 7.44 7.93
N ILE A 127 -9.07 7.60 7.70
CA ILE A 127 -8.15 8.16 8.70
C ILE A 127 -8.55 9.58 9.10
N VAL A 128 -8.84 10.47 8.13
CA VAL A 128 -9.18 11.87 8.41
C VAL A 128 -10.47 11.94 9.24
N ILE A 129 -11.49 11.15 8.89
CA ILE A 129 -12.74 11.06 9.66
C ILE A 129 -12.47 10.50 11.06
N GLY A 130 -11.71 9.42 11.16
CA GLY A 130 -11.33 8.81 12.43
C GLY A 130 -10.62 9.80 13.35
N LYS A 131 -9.62 10.53 12.85
CA LYS A 131 -8.92 11.57 13.62
C LYS A 131 -9.86 12.69 14.09
N LYS A 132 -10.77 13.16 13.24
CA LYS A 132 -11.75 14.21 13.60
C LYS A 132 -12.76 13.77 14.67
N ARG A 133 -13.01 12.47 14.82
CA ARG A 133 -13.94 11.94 15.83
C ARG A 133 -13.36 11.94 17.25
N TYR A 134 -12.02 11.88 17.36
CA TYR A 134 -11.32 11.72 18.63
C TYR A 134 -10.54 12.97 19.08
N ILE A 135 -10.52 14.02 18.26
CA ILE A 135 -10.00 15.35 18.55
C ILE A 135 -11.20 16.27 18.79
#